data_AF-A0AAX1EIG4-F1
#
_entry.id   AF-A0AAX1EIG4-F1
#
_cell.length_a   1.000
_cell.length_b   1.000
_cell.length_c   1.000
_cell.angle_alpha   90.00
_cell.angle_beta   90.00
_cell.angle_gamma   90.00
#
_symmetry.space_group_name_H-M   'P 1'
#
loop_
_entity.id
_entity.type
_entity.pdbx_description
1 polymer ?
#
loop_
_entity_poly.entity_id
_entity_poly.type
_entity_poly.pdbx_seq_one_letter_code
_entity_poly.pdbx_strand_id
1 'polypeptide(L)'
;MPLLVDDRGQMEEGMQGLKRNKIKVSMLILSILLIASVGVYVYNRYHTKPVMILHVKEYKTHEYPDNPAMLSKQHGRYSHEKLQLKKENGSHFTFTFLPGNKESATITFKNIDVSLMTPSLPACVKDDPDLTRISLTDRQWNRQQVSFELNSPHIEIKGGDGFEKKNIYSAELAKNCLNAGLWEVLLFNKENGKKTLFYQGWFTFPLGHYKEVFEKNTGLAYRNHWYYLEHWFDPEGTVVDVKKLREVIRSYPVKFQSNFVELVVFDGEQVNKKKNIIAERKIHQFKDYYRDDVKFSTFLPPGIYRKDKPWNNEYQLIGKPISASFNQIKTPDGKKRQELIIHYQNKDRRYDFYLSGFDMNKLPRLDTQNYADGHLYLMGIGTAPLKQRYNDLMSLPPENRSEFSVFLNEQDEWINHHDMAIDGAILFIDKDNPNLLHMYLVSYERHAVVAHYKMNVPEKTHLAQPKENTL
;
A
#
# COMPACT_ATOMS: atom_id res chain seq x y z
N MET A 1 16.07 86.56 25.84
CA MET A 1 16.15 85.08 25.93
C MET A 1 15.36 84.48 24.78
N PRO A 2 16.01 83.88 23.76
CA PRO A 2 15.37 82.88 22.92
C PRO A 2 15.77 81.47 23.37
N LEU A 3 14.79 80.57 23.38
CA LEU A 3 14.89 79.16 23.75
C LEU A 3 15.76 78.38 22.74
N LEU A 4 16.76 77.66 23.25
CA LEU A 4 17.45 76.59 22.54
C LEU A 4 16.48 75.41 22.37
N VAL A 5 16.08 75.16 21.12
CA VAL A 5 15.32 73.96 20.74
C VAL A 5 16.29 72.79 20.59
N ASP A 6 15.91 71.65 21.15
CA ASP A 6 16.68 70.43 21.32
C ASP A 6 16.84 69.64 20.00
N ASP A 7 18.01 69.76 19.37
CA ASP A 7 18.41 69.04 18.14
C ASP A 7 18.64 67.52 18.35
N ARG A 8 18.55 67.00 19.58
CA ARG A 8 18.79 65.56 19.84
C ARG A 8 17.62 64.68 19.43
N GLY A 9 16.39 65.17 19.47
CA GLY A 9 15.20 64.39 19.09
C GLY A 9 15.13 64.07 17.59
N GLN A 10 15.58 64.97 16.72
CA GLN A 10 15.54 64.76 15.26
C GLN A 10 16.59 63.77 14.75
N MET A 11 17.75 63.68 15.41
CA MET A 11 18.77 62.68 15.06
C MET A 11 18.37 61.26 15.46
N GLU A 12 17.71 61.07 16.60
CA GLU A 12 17.28 59.73 17.03
C GLU A 12 16.17 59.14 16.16
N GLU A 13 15.20 59.96 15.73
CA GLU A 13 14.15 59.54 14.79
C GLU A 13 14.70 59.17 13.40
N GLY A 14 15.64 59.95 12.86
CA GLY A 14 16.30 59.66 11.58
C GLY A 14 17.12 58.36 11.62
N MET A 15 17.80 58.09 12.73
CA MET A 15 18.61 56.89 12.92
C MET A 15 17.75 55.64 13.16
N GLN A 16 16.59 55.77 13.81
CA GLN A 16 15.59 54.70 13.92
C GLN A 16 14.91 54.40 12.57
N GLY A 17 14.61 55.42 11.75
CA GLY A 17 14.09 55.25 10.39
C GLY A 17 15.04 54.51 9.44
N LEU A 18 16.34 54.82 9.51
CA LEU A 18 17.41 54.13 8.77
C LEU A 18 17.56 52.66 9.19
N LYS A 19 17.52 52.37 10.50
CA LYS A 19 17.53 50.98 11.01
C LYS A 19 16.28 50.21 10.55
N ARG A 20 15.10 50.83 10.58
CA ARG A 20 13.83 50.22 10.14
C ARG A 20 13.82 49.93 8.63
N ASN A 21 14.41 50.80 7.81
CA ASN A 21 14.55 50.58 6.37
C ASN A 21 15.57 49.48 6.04
N LYS A 22 16.71 49.42 6.75
CA LYS A 22 17.66 48.31 6.63
C LYS A 22 17.02 46.97 6.99
N ILE A 23 16.24 46.92 8.06
CA ILE A 23 15.49 45.72 8.46
C ILE A 23 14.49 45.31 7.36
N LYS A 24 13.72 46.25 6.80
CA LYS A 24 12.77 45.97 5.70
C LYS A 24 13.48 45.43 4.44
N VAL A 25 14.61 46.04 4.05
CA VAL A 25 15.41 45.57 2.90
C VAL A 25 15.99 44.18 3.17
N SER A 26 16.53 43.94 4.37
CA SER A 26 17.04 42.60 4.75
C SER A 26 15.94 41.54 4.77
N MET A 27 14.74 41.85 5.28
CA MET A 27 13.59 40.94 5.22
C MET A 27 13.18 40.66 3.78
N LEU A 28 13.13 41.68 2.92
CA LEU A 28 12.81 41.51 1.49
C LEU A 28 13.82 40.61 0.78
N ILE A 29 15.12 40.83 1.01
CA ILE A 29 16.19 39.99 0.45
C ILE A 29 16.04 38.54 0.95
N LEU A 30 15.78 38.34 2.23
CA LEU A 30 15.57 37.01 2.81
C LEU A 30 14.35 36.32 2.19
N SER A 31 13.24 37.04 1.99
CA SER A 31 12.04 36.51 1.32
C SER A 31 12.32 36.13 -0.13
N ILE A 32 13.07 36.94 -0.88
CA ILE A 32 13.45 36.63 -2.27
C ILE A 32 14.35 35.39 -2.31
N LEU A 33 15.35 35.29 -1.44
CA LEU A 33 16.22 34.13 -1.34
C LEU A 33 15.46 32.86 -0.97
N LEU A 34 14.48 32.96 -0.06
CA LEU A 34 13.61 31.84 0.30
C LEU A 34 12.78 31.39 -0.90
N ILE A 35 12.12 32.31 -1.60
CA ILE A 35 11.32 32.00 -2.80
C ILE A 35 12.18 31.37 -3.89
N ALA A 36 13.37 31.91 -4.15
CA ALA A 36 14.29 31.34 -5.12
C ALA A 36 14.74 29.93 -4.72
N SER A 37 15.07 29.72 -3.44
CA SER A 37 15.47 28.42 -2.91
C SER A 37 14.35 27.37 -3.04
N VAL A 38 13.12 27.75 -2.71
CA VAL A 38 11.92 26.90 -2.89
C VAL A 38 11.70 26.61 -4.38
N GLY A 39 11.81 27.61 -5.25
CA GLY A 39 11.67 27.45 -6.70
C GLY A 39 12.69 26.48 -7.29
N VAL A 40 13.96 26.60 -6.90
CA VAL A 40 15.03 25.68 -7.32
C VAL A 40 14.79 24.28 -6.77
N TYR A 41 14.36 24.15 -5.51
CA TYR A 41 14.03 22.85 -4.91
C TYR A 41 12.89 22.15 -5.67
N VAL A 42 11.79 22.85 -5.91
CA VAL A 42 10.63 22.30 -6.65
C VAL A 42 11.02 21.95 -8.08
N TYR A 43 11.75 22.82 -8.77
CA TYR A 43 12.24 22.54 -10.12
C TYR A 43 13.09 21.26 -10.15
N ASN A 44 14.09 21.15 -9.28
CA ASN A 44 14.97 19.98 -9.25
C ASN A 44 14.23 18.69 -8.87
N ARG A 45 13.18 18.77 -8.04
CA ARG A 45 12.37 17.62 -7.62
C ARG A 45 11.54 17.03 -8.76
N TYR A 46 10.95 17.87 -9.62
CA TYR A 46 10.05 17.43 -10.70
C TYR A 46 10.66 17.52 -12.10
N HIS A 47 11.84 18.11 -12.26
CA HIS A 47 12.53 18.11 -13.55
C HIS A 47 13.00 16.71 -13.91
N THR A 48 12.61 16.23 -15.09
CA THR A 48 13.00 14.92 -15.58
C THR A 48 13.59 15.00 -16.98
N LYS A 49 14.38 13.97 -17.32
CA LYS A 49 14.96 13.77 -18.64
C LYS A 49 14.45 12.44 -19.22
N PRO A 50 14.46 12.26 -20.56
CA PRO A 50 14.08 11.00 -21.18
C PRO A 50 14.95 9.82 -20.72
N VAL A 51 16.22 10.08 -20.40
CA VAL A 51 17.15 9.09 -19.81
C VAL A 51 17.76 9.69 -18.54
N MET A 52 17.74 8.92 -17.45
CA MET A 52 18.27 9.31 -16.15
C MET A 52 19.08 8.16 -15.54
N ILE A 53 20.16 8.49 -14.84
CA ILE A 53 20.87 7.54 -13.98
C ILE A 53 20.44 7.81 -12.54
N LEU A 54 19.84 6.81 -11.92
CA LEU A 54 19.33 6.84 -10.56
C LEU A 54 20.23 5.99 -9.67
N HIS A 55 20.39 6.42 -8.42
CA HIS A 55 21.05 5.61 -7.41
C HIS A 55 20.08 4.54 -6.89
N VAL A 56 20.58 3.31 -6.82
CA VAL A 56 19.93 2.19 -6.16
C VAL A 56 20.63 1.97 -4.84
N LYS A 57 19.90 2.19 -3.74
CA LYS A 57 20.39 1.94 -2.40
C LYS A 57 20.34 0.45 -2.12
N GLU A 58 21.39 -0.08 -1.50
CA GLU A 58 21.51 -1.48 -1.08
C GLU A 58 21.84 -1.53 0.41
N TYR A 59 21.14 -2.39 1.14
CA TYR A 59 21.34 -2.51 2.59
C TYR A 59 22.08 -3.80 2.91
N LYS A 60 23.11 -3.70 3.74
CA LYS A 60 23.76 -4.87 4.35
C LYS A 60 22.88 -5.42 5.47
N THR A 61 23.12 -6.69 5.84
CA THR A 61 22.36 -7.37 6.91
C THR A 61 22.36 -6.59 8.24
N HIS A 62 23.47 -5.93 8.59
CA HIS A 62 23.55 -5.14 9.82
C HIS A 62 22.79 -3.79 9.73
N GLU A 63 22.58 -3.27 8.53
CA GLU A 63 21.82 -2.03 8.30
C GLU A 63 20.30 -2.30 8.23
N TYR A 64 19.92 -3.55 7.94
CA TYR A 64 18.53 -4.01 7.91
C TYR A 64 18.32 -5.30 8.74
N PRO A 65 18.47 -5.23 10.08
CA PRO A 65 18.41 -6.41 10.96
C PRO A 65 17.02 -7.05 11.04
N ASP A 66 15.97 -6.26 10.82
CA ASP A 66 14.57 -6.69 10.93
C ASP A 66 13.98 -7.21 9.61
N ASN A 67 14.81 -7.50 8.59
CA ASN A 67 14.37 -8.00 7.30
C ASN A 67 13.65 -9.36 7.42
N PRO A 68 12.35 -9.48 7.14
CA PRO A 68 11.61 -10.74 7.26
C PRO A 68 11.77 -11.66 6.04
N ALA A 69 12.51 -11.24 5.01
CA ALA A 69 12.72 -12.09 3.84
C ALA A 69 13.55 -13.33 4.20
N MET A 70 13.22 -14.45 3.54
CA MET A 70 14.06 -15.64 3.56
C MET A 70 15.24 -15.42 2.61
N LEU A 71 16.41 -15.17 3.19
CA LEU A 71 17.60 -14.80 2.41
C LEU A 71 18.26 -16.03 1.79
N SER A 72 18.70 -15.88 0.54
CA SER A 72 19.53 -16.84 -0.19
C SER A 72 20.96 -16.86 0.36
N LYS A 73 21.67 -17.98 0.17
CA LYS A 73 23.11 -18.06 0.42
C LYS A 73 23.95 -17.10 -0.44
N GLN A 74 23.39 -16.59 -1.54
CA GLN A 74 24.04 -15.59 -2.40
C GLN A 74 23.68 -14.14 -2.02
N HIS A 75 22.87 -13.93 -0.98
CA HIS A 75 22.46 -12.60 -0.57
C HIS A 75 23.67 -11.73 -0.21
N GLY A 76 23.77 -10.54 -0.81
CA GLY A 76 24.87 -9.60 -0.63
C GLY A 76 26.09 -9.83 -1.53
N ARG A 77 26.06 -10.84 -2.41
CA ARG A 77 27.12 -11.07 -3.41
C ARG A 77 27.00 -10.18 -4.66
N TYR A 78 25.77 -9.93 -5.10
CA TYR A 78 25.47 -9.13 -6.29
C TYR A 78 25.11 -7.70 -5.90
N SER A 79 25.43 -6.76 -6.78
CA SER A 79 25.24 -5.34 -6.57
C SER A 79 24.87 -4.67 -7.89
N HIS A 80 23.91 -3.75 -7.83
CA HIS A 80 23.43 -2.92 -8.92
C HIS A 80 23.13 -1.48 -8.46
N GLU A 81 24.11 -0.79 -7.86
CA GLU A 81 23.99 0.56 -7.27
C GLU A 81 23.50 1.68 -8.21
N LYS A 82 23.42 1.40 -9.52
CA LYS A 82 22.99 2.34 -10.57
C LYS A 82 21.89 1.74 -11.43
N LEU A 83 20.83 2.50 -11.60
CA LEU A 83 19.72 2.22 -12.49
C LEU A 83 19.70 3.27 -13.61
N GLN A 84 19.81 2.84 -14.86
CA GLN A 84 19.44 3.69 -15.99
C GLN A 84 17.94 3.54 -16.26
N LEU A 85 17.21 4.64 -16.04
CA LEU A 85 15.79 4.75 -16.37
C LEU A 85 15.64 5.45 -17.72
N LYS A 86 14.95 4.82 -18.67
CA LYS A 86 14.61 5.40 -19.97
C LYS A 86 13.10 5.47 -20.14
N LYS A 87 12.55 6.66 -20.38
CA LYS A 87 11.17 6.84 -20.84
C LYS A 87 11.09 6.47 -22.31
N GLU A 88 10.26 5.49 -22.64
CA GLU A 88 10.08 5.02 -24.02
C GLU A 88 9.02 5.86 -24.72
N ASN A 89 7.76 5.74 -24.29
CA ASN A 89 6.64 6.56 -24.75
C ASN A 89 5.55 6.61 -23.66
N GLY A 90 4.77 7.69 -23.60
CA GLY A 90 3.65 7.80 -22.64
C GLY A 90 4.03 7.39 -21.21
N SER A 91 3.44 6.30 -20.74
CA SER A 91 3.65 5.69 -19.41
C SER A 91 4.62 4.49 -19.41
N HIS A 92 5.28 4.19 -20.54
CA HIS A 92 6.20 3.06 -20.68
C HIS A 92 7.65 3.44 -20.41
N PHE A 93 8.34 2.62 -19.62
CA PHE A 93 9.71 2.84 -19.19
C PHE A 93 10.56 1.57 -19.27
N THR A 94 11.84 1.73 -19.58
CA THR A 94 12.84 0.67 -19.47
C THR A 94 13.72 0.94 -18.24
N PHE A 95 13.84 -0.05 -17.36
CA PHE A 95 14.66 -0.02 -16.16
C PHE A 95 15.88 -0.93 -16.36
N THR A 96 17.08 -0.36 -16.48
CA THR A 96 18.33 -1.12 -16.66
C THR A 96 19.20 -0.99 -15.40
N PHE A 97 19.21 -2.03 -14.58
CA PHE A 97 20.08 -2.16 -13.41
C PHE A 97 21.49 -2.56 -13.87
N LEU A 98 22.44 -1.66 -13.69
CA LEU A 98 23.82 -1.82 -14.14
C LEU A 98 24.63 -2.60 -13.09
N PRO A 99 25.61 -3.42 -13.49
CA PRO A 99 26.42 -4.19 -12.55
C PRO A 99 27.30 -3.26 -11.69
N GLY A 100 27.24 -3.44 -10.37
CA GLY A 100 28.07 -2.76 -9.37
C GLY A 100 29.38 -3.50 -9.07
N ASN A 101 29.49 -4.78 -9.44
CA ASN A 101 30.70 -5.58 -9.31
C ASN A 101 30.87 -6.54 -10.52
N LYS A 102 31.95 -7.35 -10.53
CA LYS A 102 32.30 -8.22 -11.67
C LYS A 102 31.38 -9.44 -11.78
N GLU A 103 30.81 -9.86 -10.66
CA GLU A 103 29.92 -11.01 -10.53
C GLU A 103 28.52 -10.68 -11.07
N SER A 104 28.09 -9.43 -10.95
CA SER A 104 26.75 -8.98 -11.32
C SER A 104 26.57 -8.84 -12.83
N ALA A 105 25.40 -9.23 -13.29
CA ALA A 105 24.91 -9.02 -14.64
C ALA A 105 24.26 -7.63 -14.78
N THR A 106 23.97 -7.24 -16.02
CA THR A 106 22.99 -6.19 -16.29
C THR A 106 21.61 -6.82 -16.34
N ILE A 107 20.66 -6.25 -15.61
CA ILE A 107 19.27 -6.73 -15.54
C ILE A 107 18.35 -5.64 -16.07
N THR A 108 17.59 -5.93 -17.11
CA THR A 108 16.72 -4.96 -17.77
C THR A 108 15.26 -5.39 -17.73
N PHE A 109 14.41 -4.52 -17.20
CA PHE A 109 12.96 -4.58 -17.33
C PHE A 109 12.56 -3.66 -18.50
N LYS A 110 12.18 -4.24 -19.64
CA LYS A 110 11.95 -3.55 -20.91
C LYS A 110 10.49 -3.14 -21.08
N ASN A 111 10.27 -1.88 -21.43
CA ASN A 111 8.98 -1.35 -21.87
C ASN A 111 7.84 -1.69 -20.87
N ILE A 112 8.04 -1.33 -19.61
CA ILE A 112 7.09 -1.55 -18.52
C ILE A 112 6.11 -0.38 -18.46
N ASP A 113 4.81 -0.66 -18.49
CA ASP A 113 3.77 0.34 -18.31
C ASP A 113 3.63 0.70 -16.83
N VAL A 114 4.19 1.86 -16.46
CA VAL A 114 4.18 2.39 -15.10
C VAL A 114 2.78 2.90 -14.72
N SER A 115 1.86 3.10 -15.67
CA SER A 115 0.48 3.47 -15.37
C SER A 115 -0.23 2.44 -14.49
N LEU A 116 0.10 1.16 -14.64
CA LEU A 116 -0.50 0.05 -13.89
C LEU A 116 -0.09 0.00 -12.41
N MET A 117 1.01 0.69 -12.07
CA MET A 117 1.54 0.80 -10.70
C MET A 117 1.34 2.20 -10.11
N THR A 118 1.08 3.21 -10.93
CA THR A 118 0.71 4.56 -10.47
C THR A 118 -0.77 4.59 -10.09
N PRO A 119 -1.22 5.46 -9.16
CA PRO A 119 -2.64 5.54 -8.83
C PRO A 119 -3.52 5.75 -10.08
N SER A 120 -4.64 5.03 -10.08
CA SER A 120 -5.73 5.13 -11.03
C SER A 120 -7.04 5.03 -10.24
N LEU A 121 -8.15 5.47 -10.83
CA LEU A 121 -9.44 5.57 -10.14
C LEU A 121 -10.51 4.78 -10.89
N PRO A 122 -11.27 3.90 -10.20
CA PRO A 122 -12.52 3.36 -10.73
C PRO A 122 -13.45 4.49 -11.18
N ALA A 123 -14.23 4.26 -12.24
CA ALA A 123 -15.11 5.29 -12.78
C ALA A 123 -16.14 5.79 -11.75
N CYS A 124 -16.66 4.90 -10.89
CA CYS A 124 -17.69 5.21 -9.91
C CYS A 124 -17.25 6.17 -8.78
N VAL A 125 -15.94 6.39 -8.58
CA VAL A 125 -15.45 7.26 -7.51
C VAL A 125 -15.04 8.65 -8.00
N LYS A 126 -14.86 8.86 -9.32
CA LYS A 126 -14.26 10.08 -9.88
C LYS A 126 -15.06 11.36 -9.61
N ASP A 127 -16.38 11.24 -9.55
CA ASP A 127 -17.28 12.37 -9.35
C ASP A 127 -17.61 12.61 -7.86
N ASP A 128 -16.95 11.87 -6.96
CA ASP A 128 -17.11 11.98 -5.52
C ASP A 128 -15.76 12.34 -4.87
N PRO A 129 -15.60 13.56 -4.31
CA PRO A 129 -14.34 14.00 -3.72
C PRO A 129 -13.84 13.11 -2.58
N ASP A 130 -14.76 12.59 -1.76
CA ASP A 130 -14.47 11.79 -0.59
C ASP A 130 -14.02 10.38 -0.99
N LEU A 131 -14.77 9.72 -1.88
CA LEU A 131 -14.36 8.43 -2.43
C LEU A 131 -13.09 8.53 -3.28
N THR A 132 -12.89 9.64 -4.01
CA THR A 132 -11.64 9.92 -4.72
C THR A 132 -10.48 10.03 -3.74
N ARG A 133 -10.64 10.78 -2.64
CA ARG A 133 -9.61 10.95 -1.61
C ARG A 133 -9.18 9.61 -1.01
N ILE A 134 -10.13 8.76 -0.63
CA ILE A 134 -9.85 7.43 -0.06
C ILE A 134 -9.19 6.53 -1.11
N SER A 135 -9.75 6.47 -2.32
CA SER A 135 -9.22 5.63 -3.40
C SER A 135 -7.78 5.99 -3.76
N LEU A 136 -7.45 7.29 -3.84
CA LEU A 136 -6.08 7.74 -4.10
C LEU A 136 -5.13 7.40 -2.96
N THR A 137 -5.54 7.63 -1.71
CA THR A 137 -4.77 7.28 -0.52
C THR A 137 -4.47 5.79 -0.55
N ASP A 138 -5.47 4.92 -0.47
CA ASP A 138 -5.23 3.49 -0.32
C ASP A 138 -4.53 2.89 -1.54
N ARG A 139 -4.79 3.42 -2.74
CA ARG A 139 -4.06 2.99 -3.93
C ARG A 139 -2.57 3.34 -3.85
N GLN A 140 -2.20 4.48 -3.29
CA GLN A 140 -0.80 4.89 -3.12
C GLN A 140 -0.14 4.17 -1.94
N TRP A 141 -0.86 4.00 -0.84
CA TRP A 141 -0.37 3.46 0.42
C TRP A 141 -0.47 1.94 0.50
N ASN A 142 -1.07 1.27 -0.48
CA ASN A 142 -0.91 -0.17 -0.67
C ASN A 142 0.31 -0.49 -1.53
N ARG A 143 1.18 -1.36 -0.99
CA ARG A 143 2.33 -1.91 -1.74
C ARG A 143 1.82 -2.76 -2.90
N GLN A 144 2.49 -2.68 -4.04
CA GLN A 144 2.19 -3.53 -5.18
C GLN A 144 3.49 -4.07 -5.77
N GLN A 145 3.67 -5.38 -5.65
CA GLN A 145 4.84 -6.11 -6.11
C GLN A 145 4.45 -6.94 -7.34
N VAL A 146 5.12 -6.65 -8.45
CA VAL A 146 4.80 -7.20 -9.77
C VAL A 146 5.94 -8.09 -10.22
N SER A 147 5.64 -9.36 -10.49
CA SER A 147 6.60 -10.31 -11.03
C SER A 147 6.56 -10.37 -12.55
N PHE A 148 7.74 -10.52 -13.14
CA PHE A 148 7.92 -10.63 -14.58
C PHE A 148 8.44 -12.02 -14.93
N GLU A 149 7.83 -12.64 -15.94
CA GLU A 149 8.28 -13.94 -16.44
C GLU A 149 9.64 -13.78 -17.14
N LEU A 150 10.60 -14.64 -16.80
CA LEU A 150 12.00 -14.48 -17.24
C LEU A 150 12.19 -14.67 -18.75
N ASN A 151 11.32 -15.45 -19.38
CA ASN A 151 11.32 -15.69 -20.82
C ASN A 151 10.41 -14.71 -21.58
N SER A 152 9.86 -13.70 -20.89
CA SER A 152 9.02 -12.67 -21.52
C SER A 152 9.87 -11.63 -22.26
N PRO A 153 9.30 -10.88 -23.22
CA PRO A 153 9.99 -9.77 -23.87
C PRO A 153 10.35 -8.62 -22.89
N HIS A 154 9.80 -8.65 -21.67
CA HIS A 154 10.02 -7.63 -20.65
C HIS A 154 11.31 -7.83 -19.85
N ILE A 155 11.98 -8.98 -19.91
CA ILE A 155 13.18 -9.25 -19.12
C ILE A 155 14.38 -9.56 -20.02
N GLU A 156 15.52 -8.96 -19.71
CA GLU A 156 16.81 -9.32 -20.30
C GLU A 156 17.90 -9.31 -19.23
N ILE A 157 18.72 -10.37 -19.21
CA ILE A 157 19.85 -10.51 -18.30
C ILE A 157 21.12 -10.80 -19.12
N LYS A 158 22.14 -9.95 -18.99
CA LYS A 158 23.39 -10.03 -19.78
C LYS A 158 24.64 -9.83 -18.92
N GLY A 159 25.68 -10.62 -19.16
CA GLY A 159 26.96 -10.52 -18.44
C GLY A 159 26.94 -11.21 -17.07
N GLY A 160 27.81 -10.75 -16.18
CA GLY A 160 28.04 -11.33 -14.85
C GLY A 160 28.79 -12.66 -14.88
N ASP A 161 28.86 -13.33 -13.73
CA ASP A 161 29.46 -14.66 -13.57
C ASP A 161 28.56 -15.82 -14.06
N GLY A 162 27.38 -15.47 -14.56
CA GLY A 162 26.39 -16.39 -15.09
C GLY A 162 25.41 -16.95 -14.06
N PHE A 163 25.55 -16.66 -12.76
CA PHE A 163 24.59 -17.12 -11.75
C PHE A 163 23.22 -16.50 -11.96
N GLU A 164 23.12 -15.16 -12.04
CA GLU A 164 21.84 -14.44 -12.15
C GLU A 164 21.07 -14.86 -13.39
N LYS A 165 21.76 -15.01 -14.53
CA LYS A 165 21.16 -15.49 -15.77
C LYS A 165 20.59 -16.92 -15.67
N LYS A 166 21.22 -17.80 -14.89
CA LYS A 166 20.84 -19.22 -14.80
C LYS A 166 19.87 -19.53 -13.66
N ASN A 167 19.89 -18.74 -12.58
CA ASN A 167 19.27 -19.10 -11.30
C ASN A 167 18.23 -18.11 -10.80
N ILE A 168 18.02 -16.98 -11.48
CA ILE A 168 16.84 -16.17 -11.18
C ILE A 168 15.61 -17.05 -11.38
N TYR A 169 14.77 -17.09 -10.35
CA TYR A 169 13.46 -17.72 -10.33
C TYR A 169 12.36 -16.69 -10.59
N SER A 170 12.51 -15.47 -10.07
CA SER A 170 11.60 -14.36 -10.32
C SER A 170 12.34 -13.02 -10.24
N ALA A 171 12.02 -12.13 -11.18
CA ALA A 171 12.46 -10.75 -11.18
C ALA A 171 11.25 -9.85 -10.98
N GLU A 172 11.30 -8.96 -9.99
CA GLU A 172 10.11 -8.25 -9.52
C GLU A 172 10.42 -6.77 -9.31
N LEU A 173 9.46 -5.92 -9.70
CA LEU A 173 9.43 -4.50 -9.34
C LEU A 173 8.32 -4.28 -8.33
N ALA A 174 8.57 -3.51 -7.29
CA ALA A 174 7.54 -3.10 -6.36
C ALA A 174 7.48 -1.59 -6.25
N LYS A 175 6.28 -1.04 -6.31
CA LYS A 175 6.04 0.28 -5.72
C LYS A 175 5.83 0.09 -4.23
N ASN A 176 6.40 0.96 -3.42
CA ASN A 176 6.27 0.86 -1.98
C ASN A 176 4.98 1.51 -1.50
N CYS A 177 4.50 1.06 -0.34
CA CYS A 177 3.34 1.60 0.38
C CYS A 177 3.63 2.96 1.06
N LEU A 178 4.80 3.57 0.84
CA LEU A 178 5.30 4.59 1.75
C LEU A 178 5.23 6.01 1.27
N ASN A 179 5.40 6.28 -0.03
CA ASN A 179 5.32 7.61 -0.65
C ASN A 179 5.39 7.43 -2.17
N ALA A 180 4.86 8.40 -2.92
CA ALA A 180 5.04 8.49 -4.36
C ALA A 180 6.53 8.46 -4.71
N GLY A 181 6.87 7.67 -5.73
CA GLY A 181 8.25 7.52 -6.21
C GLY A 181 9.11 6.52 -5.45
N LEU A 182 8.74 5.98 -4.29
CA LEU A 182 9.56 4.95 -3.62
C LEU A 182 9.33 3.56 -4.23
N TRP A 183 10.38 2.98 -4.82
CA TRP A 183 10.31 1.72 -5.57
C TRP A 183 11.43 0.78 -5.16
N GLU A 184 11.21 -0.51 -5.42
CA GLU A 184 12.13 -1.59 -5.17
C GLU A 184 12.28 -2.49 -6.38
N VAL A 185 13.48 -3.07 -6.52
CA VAL A 185 13.73 -4.26 -7.32
C VAL A 185 14.02 -5.42 -6.39
N LEU A 186 13.42 -6.57 -6.65
CA LEU A 186 13.66 -7.80 -5.90
C LEU A 186 13.95 -8.93 -6.86
N LEU A 187 15.04 -9.66 -6.60
CA LEU A 187 15.43 -10.82 -7.38
C LEU A 187 15.50 -12.04 -6.46
N PHE A 188 14.81 -13.09 -6.90
CA PHE A 188 14.67 -14.31 -6.15
C PHE A 188 15.27 -15.47 -6.91
N ASN A 189 15.86 -16.41 -6.19
CA ASN A 189 16.23 -17.74 -6.70
C ASN A 189 15.39 -18.80 -5.97
N LYS A 190 15.64 -20.07 -6.29
CA LYS A 190 15.02 -21.20 -5.62
C LYS A 190 16.08 -22.00 -4.87
N GLU A 191 15.99 -22.04 -3.55
CA GLU A 191 16.86 -22.85 -2.68
C GLU A 191 16.01 -23.84 -1.88
N ASN A 192 16.37 -25.13 -1.93
CA ASN A 192 15.63 -26.20 -1.23
C ASN A 192 14.12 -26.20 -1.52
N GLY A 193 13.74 -25.95 -2.77
CA GLY A 193 12.34 -25.91 -3.19
C GLY A 193 11.62 -24.59 -2.88
N LYS A 194 12.23 -23.66 -2.14
CA LYS A 194 11.60 -22.42 -1.68
C LYS A 194 12.13 -21.19 -2.40
N LYS A 195 11.28 -20.19 -2.59
CA LYS A 195 11.65 -18.88 -3.15
C LYS A 195 12.46 -18.09 -2.11
N THR A 196 13.71 -17.77 -2.43
CA THR A 196 14.66 -17.07 -1.54
C THR A 196 15.16 -15.77 -2.18
N LEU A 197 15.25 -14.71 -1.38
CA LEU A 197 15.70 -13.39 -1.83
C LEU A 197 17.23 -13.37 -1.90
N PHE A 198 17.81 -13.13 -3.07
CA PHE A 198 19.26 -12.99 -3.20
C PHE A 198 19.70 -11.55 -3.50
N TYR A 199 18.80 -10.70 -3.99
CA TYR A 199 19.09 -9.29 -4.20
C TYR A 199 17.84 -8.43 -3.99
N GLN A 200 18.01 -7.29 -3.33
CA GLN A 200 17.00 -6.25 -3.19
C GLN A 200 17.67 -4.88 -3.26
N GLY A 201 17.10 -3.98 -4.05
CA GLY A 201 17.57 -2.61 -4.20
C GLY A 201 16.41 -1.63 -4.14
N TRP A 202 16.65 -0.44 -3.56
CA TRP A 202 15.65 0.61 -3.41
C TRP A 202 16.03 1.83 -4.25
N PHE A 203 15.10 2.41 -4.98
CA PHE A 203 15.34 3.61 -5.76
C PHE A 203 14.13 4.56 -5.74
N THR A 204 14.36 5.81 -6.11
CA THR A 204 13.29 6.80 -6.25
C THR A 204 12.95 6.98 -7.73
N PHE A 205 11.77 6.51 -8.14
CA PHE A 205 11.22 6.82 -9.45
C PHE A 205 10.98 8.35 -9.56
N PRO A 206 11.45 9.02 -10.64
CA PRO A 206 11.43 10.48 -10.72
C PRO A 206 10.02 11.05 -10.64
N LEU A 207 9.81 11.98 -9.71
CA LEU A 207 8.46 12.51 -9.41
C LEU A 207 7.84 13.31 -10.56
N GLY A 208 8.63 13.90 -11.44
CA GLY A 208 8.10 14.51 -12.67
C GLY A 208 7.44 13.50 -13.60
N HIS A 209 8.09 12.34 -13.80
CA HIS A 209 7.51 11.24 -14.58
C HIS A 209 6.30 10.63 -13.85
N TYR A 210 6.38 10.46 -12.53
CA TYR A 210 5.25 9.98 -11.71
C TYR A 210 4.03 10.90 -11.85
N LYS A 211 4.24 12.21 -11.71
CA LYS A 211 3.21 13.24 -11.88
C LYS A 211 2.52 13.10 -13.24
N GLU A 212 3.28 13.04 -14.33
CA GLU A 212 2.71 12.93 -15.68
C GLU A 212 1.83 11.67 -15.84
N VAL A 213 2.29 10.53 -15.31
CA VAL A 213 1.52 9.28 -15.35
C VAL A 213 0.26 9.38 -14.47
N PHE A 214 0.37 9.96 -13.27
CA PHE A 214 -0.76 10.18 -12.38
C PHE A 214 -1.84 11.06 -13.02
N GLU A 215 -1.46 12.20 -13.58
CA GLU A 215 -2.39 13.15 -14.21
C GLU A 215 -3.08 12.50 -15.42
N LYS A 216 -2.34 11.69 -16.19
CA LYS A 216 -2.89 10.89 -17.29
C LYS A 216 -3.88 9.83 -16.81
N ASN A 217 -3.55 9.08 -15.75
CA ASN A 217 -4.37 7.99 -15.23
C ASN A 217 -5.70 8.47 -14.64
N THR A 218 -5.65 9.59 -13.93
CA THR A 218 -6.75 10.07 -13.10
C THR A 218 -7.55 11.19 -13.77
N GLY A 219 -6.92 12.00 -14.62
CA GLY A 219 -7.46 13.27 -15.10
C GLY A 219 -7.39 14.40 -14.06
N LEU A 220 -6.80 14.15 -12.89
CA LEU A 220 -6.69 15.10 -11.79
C LEU A 220 -5.35 15.85 -11.84
N ALA A 221 -5.34 17.10 -11.39
CA ALA A 221 -4.11 17.89 -11.33
C ALA A 221 -3.27 17.49 -10.12
N TYR A 222 -2.06 16.96 -10.32
CA TYR A 222 -1.22 16.41 -9.26
C TYR A 222 -0.94 17.44 -8.15
N ARG A 223 -0.81 18.71 -8.50
CA ARG A 223 -0.60 19.81 -7.53
C ARG A 223 -1.70 19.94 -6.47
N ASN A 224 -2.88 19.38 -6.70
CA ASN A 224 -3.99 19.39 -5.72
C ASN A 224 -3.94 18.18 -4.78
N HIS A 225 -3.12 17.18 -5.11
CA HIS A 225 -3.09 15.87 -4.45
C HIS A 225 -1.70 15.46 -3.95
N TRP A 226 -0.64 16.18 -4.36
CA TRP A 226 0.76 15.79 -4.12
C TRP A 226 1.08 15.55 -2.65
N TYR A 227 0.55 16.37 -1.74
CA TYR A 227 0.95 16.33 -0.34
C TYR A 227 0.69 14.96 0.27
N TYR A 228 -0.52 14.42 0.08
CA TYR A 228 -0.90 13.13 0.65
C TYR A 228 -0.47 11.92 -0.19
N LEU A 229 0.03 12.15 -1.40
CA LEU A 229 0.67 11.11 -2.22
C LEU A 229 2.16 10.98 -1.86
N GLU A 230 2.81 12.08 -1.49
CA GLU A 230 4.23 12.16 -1.14
C GLU A 230 4.50 12.14 0.37
N HIS A 231 3.47 12.29 1.19
CA HIS A 231 3.51 12.28 2.65
C HIS A 231 2.25 11.62 3.19
N TRP A 232 2.37 10.82 4.26
CA TRP A 232 1.20 10.24 4.90
C TRP A 232 0.33 11.37 5.45
N PHE A 233 -0.91 11.42 5.01
CA PHE A 233 -1.89 12.37 5.50
C PHE A 233 -3.25 11.70 5.56
N ASP A 234 -3.74 11.55 6.78
CA ASP A 234 -4.99 10.87 7.10
C ASP A 234 -6.19 11.58 6.46
N PRO A 235 -7.05 10.89 5.69
CA PRO A 235 -8.32 11.42 5.24
C PRO A 235 -9.42 11.31 6.34
N GLU A 236 -9.11 11.64 7.59
CA GLU A 236 -10.05 11.59 8.71
C GLU A 236 -11.34 12.38 8.42
N GLY A 237 -12.50 11.81 8.77
CA GLY A 237 -13.81 12.42 8.58
C GLY A 237 -14.37 12.33 7.16
N THR A 238 -13.69 11.61 6.25
CA THR A 238 -14.18 11.39 4.88
C THR A 238 -15.35 10.40 4.89
N VAL A 239 -16.48 10.77 4.29
CA VAL A 239 -17.68 9.92 4.28
C VAL A 239 -17.60 8.89 3.15
N VAL A 240 -18.01 7.64 3.41
CA VAL A 240 -18.06 6.59 2.39
C VAL A 240 -19.50 6.27 2.03
N ASP A 241 -19.98 6.87 0.93
CA ASP A 241 -21.28 6.48 0.36
C ASP A 241 -21.17 5.11 -0.34
N VAL A 242 -21.32 4.03 0.43
CA VAL A 242 -21.26 2.65 -0.06
C VAL A 242 -22.29 2.35 -1.15
N LYS A 243 -23.36 3.16 -1.30
CA LYS A 243 -24.37 2.99 -2.36
C LYS A 243 -23.83 3.38 -3.74
N LYS A 244 -22.80 4.23 -3.81
CA LYS A 244 -22.09 4.52 -5.07
C LYS A 244 -21.16 3.37 -5.48
N LEU A 245 -20.73 2.57 -4.51
CA LEU A 245 -19.82 1.45 -4.73
C LEU A 245 -20.54 0.14 -5.05
N ARG A 246 -21.81 -0.01 -4.65
CA ARG A 246 -22.62 -1.19 -4.96
C ARG A 246 -24.12 -0.97 -4.75
N GLU A 247 -24.92 -1.87 -5.31
CA GLU A 247 -26.35 -2.05 -5.01
C GLU A 247 -26.55 -3.38 -4.27
N VAL A 248 -27.29 -3.41 -3.16
CA VAL A 248 -27.67 -4.69 -2.52
C VAL A 248 -28.89 -5.26 -3.21
N ILE A 249 -28.73 -6.46 -3.75
CA ILE A 249 -29.81 -7.23 -4.38
C ILE A 249 -30.55 -8.02 -3.29
N ARG A 250 -29.79 -8.65 -2.39
CA ARG A 250 -30.33 -9.52 -1.35
C ARG A 250 -29.39 -9.61 -0.17
N SER A 251 -29.95 -9.61 1.03
CA SER A 251 -29.22 -9.85 2.28
C SER A 251 -29.63 -11.17 2.90
N TYR A 252 -28.68 -11.83 3.54
CA TYR A 252 -28.88 -13.11 4.20
C TYR A 252 -28.39 -13.01 5.65
N PRO A 253 -29.16 -13.51 6.62
CA PRO A 253 -28.65 -13.71 7.96
C PRO A 253 -27.56 -14.78 7.93
N VAL A 254 -26.45 -14.56 8.64
CA VAL A 254 -25.39 -15.56 8.78
C VAL A 254 -25.22 -15.96 10.24
N LYS A 255 -24.99 -17.26 10.47
CA LYS A 255 -24.55 -17.72 11.79
C LYS A 255 -23.08 -17.34 11.93
N PHE A 256 -22.83 -16.25 12.65
CA PHE A 256 -21.51 -15.69 12.89
C PHE A 256 -20.86 -16.30 14.14
N GLN A 257 -19.58 -16.63 14.04
CA GLN A 257 -18.77 -17.10 15.15
C GLN A 257 -17.41 -16.38 15.15
N SER A 258 -17.03 -15.88 16.31
CA SER A 258 -15.70 -15.33 16.59
C SER A 258 -15.16 -15.98 17.86
N ASN A 259 -13.95 -16.54 17.82
CA ASN A 259 -13.33 -17.17 18.98
C ASN A 259 -11.95 -16.59 19.28
N PHE A 260 -11.90 -15.67 20.25
CA PHE A 260 -10.65 -15.03 20.64
C PHE A 260 -9.74 -15.91 21.52
N VAL A 261 -10.22 -17.05 22.03
CA VAL A 261 -9.37 -18.03 22.76
C VAL A 261 -8.78 -19.10 21.84
N GLU A 262 -9.06 -19.04 20.54
CA GLU A 262 -8.39 -19.88 19.54
C GLU A 262 -6.90 -19.56 19.47
N LEU A 263 -6.07 -20.58 19.26
CA LEU A 263 -4.63 -20.44 19.13
C LEU A 263 -4.27 -19.66 17.87
N VAL A 264 -3.27 -18.78 17.99
CA VAL A 264 -2.75 -18.05 16.83
C VAL A 264 -2.00 -19.01 15.90
N VAL A 265 -2.13 -18.78 14.60
CA VAL A 265 -1.51 -19.58 13.55
C VAL A 265 -0.64 -18.70 12.67
N PHE A 266 0.53 -19.22 12.29
CA PHE A 266 1.47 -18.54 11.40
C PHE A 266 1.67 -19.39 10.15
N ASP A 267 1.25 -18.85 9.02
CA ASP A 267 1.44 -19.44 7.71
C ASP A 267 1.91 -18.37 6.71
N GLY A 268 2.35 -18.75 5.52
CA GLY A 268 2.78 -17.81 4.47
C GLY A 268 3.84 -16.80 4.93
N GLU A 269 3.56 -15.50 4.76
CA GLU A 269 4.51 -14.45 5.14
C GLU A 269 4.56 -14.18 6.66
N GLN A 270 3.51 -14.55 7.40
CA GLN A 270 3.46 -14.39 8.85
C GLN A 270 4.51 -15.28 9.56
N VAL A 271 4.91 -16.41 8.97
CA VAL A 271 5.95 -17.30 9.51
C VAL A 271 7.25 -16.55 9.79
N ASN A 272 7.69 -15.72 8.84
CA ASN A 272 8.93 -14.96 8.97
C ASN A 272 8.70 -13.59 9.63
N LYS A 273 7.53 -12.98 9.41
CA LYS A 273 7.18 -11.68 9.96
C LYS A 273 6.81 -11.72 11.45
N LYS A 274 6.50 -12.88 12.03
CA LYS A 274 6.22 -12.98 13.48
C LYS A 274 7.34 -12.42 14.36
N LYS A 275 8.59 -12.47 13.87
CA LYS A 275 9.73 -11.90 14.59
C LYS A 275 9.63 -10.39 14.74
N ASN A 276 8.86 -9.71 13.89
CA ASN A 276 8.64 -8.26 13.85
C ASN A 276 7.42 -7.83 14.69
N ILE A 277 6.78 -8.77 15.39
CA ILE A 277 5.79 -8.46 16.44
C ILE A 277 6.55 -8.14 17.73
N ILE A 278 6.16 -7.06 18.38
CA ILE A 278 6.77 -6.54 19.61
C ILE A 278 5.72 -6.67 20.70
N ALA A 279 5.99 -7.48 21.72
CA ALA A 279 5.11 -7.66 22.87
C ALA A 279 5.95 -8.05 24.08
N GLU A 280 5.52 -7.66 25.29
CA GLU A 280 6.21 -8.06 26.52
C GLU A 280 5.96 -9.54 26.85
N ARG A 281 4.82 -10.05 26.40
CA ARG A 281 4.35 -11.41 26.67
C ARG A 281 4.25 -12.21 25.37
N LYS A 282 4.36 -13.53 25.51
CA LYS A 282 4.13 -14.43 24.39
C LYS A 282 2.65 -14.35 23.95
N ILE A 283 2.47 -14.28 22.64
CA ILE A 283 1.16 -14.34 21.99
C ILE A 283 0.83 -15.81 21.73
N HIS A 284 -0.27 -16.31 22.31
CA HIS A 284 -0.72 -17.69 22.17
C HIS A 284 -2.11 -17.79 21.54
N GLN A 285 -3.00 -16.88 21.91
CA GLN A 285 -4.40 -16.84 21.47
C GLN A 285 -4.72 -15.49 20.82
N PHE A 286 -5.75 -15.43 19.98
CA PHE A 286 -6.12 -14.17 19.32
C PHE A 286 -6.39 -13.02 20.30
N LYS A 287 -6.98 -13.30 21.47
CA LYS A 287 -7.19 -12.30 22.54
C LYS A 287 -5.91 -11.62 23.02
N ASP A 288 -4.76 -12.28 22.88
CA ASP A 288 -3.48 -11.72 23.34
C ASP A 288 -3.06 -10.54 22.47
N TYR A 289 -3.51 -10.44 21.21
CA TYR A 289 -3.27 -9.27 20.35
C TYR A 289 -4.00 -8.02 20.84
N TYR A 290 -5.10 -8.16 21.59
CA TYR A 290 -5.96 -7.06 22.03
C TYR A 290 -5.50 -6.47 23.37
N ARG A 291 -4.20 -6.54 23.63
CA ARG A 291 -3.55 -5.91 24.78
C ARG A 291 -2.78 -4.69 24.30
N ASP A 292 -2.70 -3.68 25.15
CA ASP A 292 -2.08 -2.40 24.82
C ASP A 292 -0.55 -2.50 24.60
N ASP A 293 0.10 -3.60 25.02
CA ASP A 293 1.54 -3.81 24.87
C ASP A 293 1.96 -4.36 23.49
N VAL A 294 0.99 -4.79 22.66
CA VAL A 294 1.30 -5.40 21.37
C VAL A 294 1.51 -4.33 20.30
N LYS A 295 2.67 -4.36 19.66
CA LYS A 295 3.09 -3.42 18.62
C LYS A 295 3.71 -4.17 17.45
N PHE A 296 3.90 -3.47 16.34
CA PHE A 296 4.52 -4.03 15.15
C PHE A 296 5.76 -3.22 14.77
N SER A 297 6.70 -3.85 14.09
CA SER A 297 7.79 -3.12 13.46
C SER A 297 7.24 -2.17 12.38
N THR A 298 7.60 -0.88 12.42
CA THR A 298 7.18 0.07 11.39
C THR A 298 7.92 -0.20 10.08
N PHE A 299 7.22 -0.14 8.95
CA PHE A 299 7.82 -0.09 7.64
C PHE A 299 8.16 1.37 7.30
N LEU A 300 9.43 1.69 7.14
CA LEU A 300 9.92 3.08 6.99
C LEU A 300 10.62 3.29 5.65
N PRO A 301 10.62 4.54 5.12
CA PRO A 301 11.41 4.88 3.95
C PRO A 301 12.88 4.42 4.10
N PRO A 302 13.47 3.77 3.07
CA PRO A 302 12.93 3.61 1.72
C PRO A 302 12.00 2.40 1.53
N GLY A 303 11.80 1.56 2.53
CA GLY A 303 11.04 0.30 2.44
C GLY A 303 11.66 -0.79 3.32
N ILE A 304 11.98 -0.45 4.57
CA ILE A 304 12.61 -1.38 5.53
C ILE A 304 11.82 -1.44 6.84
N TYR A 305 11.76 -2.62 7.45
CA TYR A 305 11.21 -2.80 8.79
C TYR A 305 12.20 -2.35 9.86
N ARG A 306 11.68 -1.69 10.91
CA ARG A 306 12.43 -1.23 12.09
C ARG A 306 11.67 -1.50 13.37
N LYS A 307 12.22 -2.29 14.29
CA LYS A 307 11.59 -2.56 15.61
C LYS A 307 11.81 -1.45 16.63
N ASP A 308 12.90 -0.70 16.48
CA ASP A 308 13.21 0.47 17.30
C ASP A 308 12.28 1.67 17.03
N LYS A 309 11.39 1.53 16.05
CA LYS A 309 10.27 2.42 15.74
C LYS A 309 8.98 1.59 15.73
N PRO A 310 8.42 1.25 16.90
CA PRO A 310 7.21 0.43 16.94
C PRO A 310 5.97 1.20 16.46
N TRP A 311 5.11 0.52 15.72
CA TRP A 311 3.78 0.97 15.30
C TRP A 311 2.72 0.43 16.27
N ASN A 312 1.81 1.28 16.73
CA ASN A 312 0.74 0.89 17.65
C ASN A 312 -0.47 0.31 16.88
N ASN A 313 -1.53 -0.04 17.59
CA ASN A 313 -2.80 -0.48 16.99
C ASN A 313 -3.99 0.07 17.80
N GLU A 314 -5.17 0.02 17.20
CA GLU A 314 -6.44 0.35 17.86
C GLU A 314 -7.42 -0.82 17.89
N TYR A 315 -6.93 -2.05 18.13
CA TYR A 315 -7.75 -3.26 18.09
C TYR A 315 -8.92 -3.27 19.08
N GLN A 316 -8.90 -2.43 20.13
CA GLN A 316 -10.05 -2.21 21.01
C GLN A 316 -11.33 -1.80 20.25
N LEU A 317 -11.21 -1.11 19.11
CA LEU A 317 -12.35 -0.72 18.26
C LEU A 317 -13.08 -1.94 17.68
N ILE A 318 -12.35 -3.04 17.45
CA ILE A 318 -12.85 -4.28 16.84
C ILE A 318 -12.82 -5.49 17.79
N GLY A 319 -12.56 -5.26 19.08
CA GLY A 319 -12.40 -6.32 20.09
C GLY A 319 -13.70 -7.06 20.46
N LYS A 320 -14.86 -6.52 20.08
CA LYS A 320 -16.18 -7.12 20.34
C LYS A 320 -17.02 -7.14 19.05
N PRO A 321 -16.80 -8.12 18.17
CA PRO A 321 -17.69 -8.36 17.04
C PRO A 321 -19.02 -8.93 17.54
N ILE A 322 -20.14 -8.36 17.09
CA ILE A 322 -21.49 -8.68 17.58
C ILE A 322 -22.29 -9.52 16.58
N SER A 323 -22.12 -9.29 15.28
CA SER A 323 -22.85 -9.97 14.23
C SER A 323 -22.16 -9.78 12.88
N ALA A 324 -22.66 -10.47 11.86
CA ALA A 324 -22.25 -10.27 10.48
C ALA A 324 -23.46 -10.33 9.55
N SER A 325 -23.32 -9.69 8.38
CA SER A 325 -24.28 -9.72 7.28
C SER A 325 -23.58 -10.21 6.02
N PHE A 326 -24.26 -11.07 5.25
CA PHE A 326 -23.78 -11.51 3.94
C PHE A 326 -24.76 -11.08 2.86
N ASN A 327 -24.27 -10.37 1.85
CA ASN A 327 -25.09 -9.77 0.82
C ASN A 327 -24.70 -10.30 -0.57
N GLN A 328 -25.70 -10.49 -1.41
CA GLN A 328 -25.52 -10.47 -2.85
C GLN A 328 -25.69 -9.04 -3.34
N ILE A 329 -24.71 -8.57 -4.10
CA ILE A 329 -24.65 -7.19 -4.58
C ILE A 329 -24.49 -7.15 -6.10
N LYS A 330 -24.79 -5.99 -6.67
CA LYS A 330 -24.39 -5.59 -8.02
C LYS A 330 -23.30 -4.53 -7.91
N THR A 331 -22.14 -4.79 -8.50
CA THR A 331 -21.03 -3.83 -8.58
C THR A 331 -21.26 -2.80 -9.70
N PRO A 332 -20.51 -1.68 -9.73
CA PRO A 332 -20.70 -0.62 -10.72
C PRO A 332 -20.43 -1.09 -12.16
N ASP A 333 -19.59 -2.11 -12.33
CA ASP A 333 -19.37 -2.80 -13.61
C ASP A 333 -20.52 -3.75 -14.02
N GLY A 334 -21.62 -3.75 -13.27
CA GLY A 334 -22.83 -4.53 -13.51
C GLY A 334 -22.75 -5.99 -13.07
N LYS A 335 -21.61 -6.46 -12.54
CA LYS A 335 -21.45 -7.86 -12.13
C LYS A 335 -22.15 -8.14 -10.80
N LYS A 336 -22.68 -9.36 -10.66
CA LYS A 336 -23.17 -9.85 -9.36
C LYS A 336 -21.99 -10.39 -8.55
N ARG A 337 -21.86 -9.89 -7.32
CA ARG A 337 -20.77 -10.21 -6.39
C ARG A 337 -21.31 -10.44 -4.98
N GLN A 338 -20.43 -10.80 -4.07
CA GLN A 338 -20.73 -10.98 -2.65
C GLN A 338 -20.10 -9.86 -1.83
N GLU A 339 -20.74 -9.58 -0.71
CA GLU A 339 -20.27 -8.64 0.30
C GLU A 339 -20.48 -9.25 1.68
N LEU A 340 -19.52 -9.00 2.55
CA LEU A 340 -19.57 -9.32 3.96
C LEU A 340 -19.45 -8.03 4.75
N ILE A 341 -20.28 -7.90 5.78
CA ILE A 341 -20.19 -6.80 6.75
C ILE A 341 -20.04 -7.43 8.13
N ILE A 342 -18.98 -7.07 8.87
CA ILE A 342 -18.87 -7.42 10.29
C ILE A 342 -19.23 -6.21 11.12
N HIS A 343 -20.13 -6.42 12.08
CA HIS A 343 -20.58 -5.38 12.99
C HIS A 343 -19.83 -5.53 14.31
N TYR A 344 -19.24 -4.43 14.77
CA TYR A 344 -18.51 -4.33 16.03
C TYR A 344 -19.17 -3.34 16.97
N GLN A 345 -18.95 -3.55 18.25
CA GLN A 345 -19.37 -2.60 19.27
C GLN A 345 -18.20 -2.30 20.21
N ASN A 346 -17.87 -1.03 20.39
CA ASN A 346 -16.93 -0.62 21.44
C ASN A 346 -17.58 0.49 22.26
N LYS A 347 -17.75 0.21 23.56
CA LYS A 347 -18.61 0.99 24.46
C LYS A 347 -20.00 1.16 23.82
N ASP A 348 -20.46 2.39 23.67
CA ASP A 348 -21.77 2.72 23.09
C ASP A 348 -21.71 3.03 21.58
N ARG A 349 -20.53 2.93 20.95
CA ARG A 349 -20.33 3.23 19.52
C ARG A 349 -20.31 1.96 18.68
N ARG A 350 -20.87 2.06 17.47
CA ARG A 350 -20.84 1.00 16.45
C ARG A 350 -19.78 1.26 15.39
N TYR A 351 -19.16 0.19 14.92
CA TYR A 351 -18.21 0.19 13.83
C TYR A 351 -18.51 -0.97 12.89
N ASP A 352 -18.37 -0.76 11.59
CA ASP A 352 -18.65 -1.78 10.59
C ASP A 352 -17.43 -1.99 9.70
N PHE A 353 -17.04 -3.25 9.49
CA PHE A 353 -16.06 -3.62 8.47
C PHE A 353 -16.79 -4.13 7.24
N TYR A 354 -16.64 -3.40 6.13
CA TYR A 354 -17.11 -3.83 4.83
C TYR A 354 -15.99 -4.54 4.09
N LEU A 355 -16.32 -5.69 3.52
CA LEU A 355 -15.49 -6.42 2.57
C LEU A 355 -16.39 -6.82 1.40
N SER A 356 -16.21 -6.18 0.26
CA SER A 356 -17.22 -6.18 -0.81
C SER A 356 -16.62 -6.43 -2.18
N GLY A 357 -17.47 -6.90 -3.10
CA GLY A 357 -17.13 -7.12 -4.51
C GLY A 357 -16.46 -8.47 -4.80
N PHE A 358 -16.33 -9.36 -3.82
CA PHE A 358 -15.66 -10.65 -4.01
C PHE A 358 -16.54 -11.66 -4.75
N ASP A 359 -15.88 -12.64 -5.38
CA ASP A 359 -16.53 -13.75 -6.07
C ASP A 359 -16.38 -15.03 -5.25
N MET A 360 -17.49 -15.48 -4.67
CA MET A 360 -17.51 -16.67 -3.82
C MET A 360 -17.07 -17.94 -4.56
N ASN A 361 -17.21 -17.99 -5.89
CA ASN A 361 -16.80 -19.15 -6.68
C ASN A 361 -15.28 -19.19 -6.94
N LYS A 362 -14.59 -18.07 -6.73
CA LYS A 362 -13.13 -17.97 -6.89
C LYS A 362 -12.37 -18.19 -5.58
N LEU A 363 -13.05 -18.30 -4.45
CA LEU A 363 -12.38 -18.58 -3.18
C LEU A 363 -11.94 -20.05 -3.12
N PRO A 364 -10.69 -20.31 -2.70
CA PRO A 364 -10.18 -21.66 -2.58
C PRO A 364 -10.85 -22.41 -1.43
N ARG A 365 -10.83 -23.75 -1.51
CA ARG A 365 -11.28 -24.63 -0.42
C ARG A 365 -10.06 -25.10 0.36
N LEU A 366 -9.95 -24.72 1.63
CA LEU A 366 -8.73 -24.90 2.42
C LEU A 366 -9.03 -25.39 3.84
N ASP A 367 -8.06 -26.12 4.39
CA ASP A 367 -7.93 -26.31 5.83
C ASP A 367 -7.47 -24.99 6.48
N THR A 368 -7.90 -24.71 7.72
CA THR A 368 -7.51 -23.48 8.44
C THR A 368 -5.99 -23.36 8.65
N GLN A 369 -5.24 -24.47 8.62
CA GLN A 369 -3.78 -24.46 8.74
C GLN A 369 -3.08 -23.89 7.50
N ASN A 370 -3.75 -23.89 6.34
CA ASN A 370 -3.22 -23.41 5.06
C ASN A 370 -3.87 -22.08 4.68
N TYR A 371 -4.29 -21.26 5.66
CA TYR A 371 -5.04 -20.03 5.40
C TYR A 371 -4.29 -19.08 4.47
N ALA A 372 -2.95 -19.12 4.41
CA ALA A 372 -2.18 -18.20 3.58
C ALA A 372 -2.39 -18.42 2.07
N ASP A 373 -2.92 -19.57 1.67
CA ASP A 373 -3.35 -19.85 0.28
C ASP A 373 -4.74 -19.25 -0.02
N GLY A 374 -5.39 -18.65 0.97
CA GLY A 374 -6.65 -17.93 0.82
C GLY A 374 -6.50 -16.65 -0.02
N HIS A 375 -7.64 -16.07 -0.42
CA HIS A 375 -7.63 -14.83 -1.18
C HIS A 375 -7.52 -13.63 -0.23
N LEU A 376 -6.42 -12.87 -0.33
CA LEU A 376 -6.20 -11.63 0.42
C LEU A 376 -6.88 -10.45 -0.30
N TYR A 377 -7.80 -9.79 0.39
CA TYR A 377 -8.38 -8.52 0.00
C TYR A 377 -7.77 -7.42 0.87
N LEU A 378 -7.19 -6.41 0.23
CA LEU A 378 -6.56 -5.28 0.91
C LEU A 378 -7.62 -4.23 1.30
N MET A 379 -7.26 -3.38 2.25
CA MET A 379 -8.04 -2.19 2.58
C MET A 379 -7.99 -1.17 1.45
N GLY A 380 -9.14 -0.55 1.17
CA GLY A 380 -9.33 0.50 0.18
C GLY A 380 -10.33 0.16 -0.92
N ILE A 381 -10.44 1.03 -1.92
CA ILE A 381 -11.38 0.91 -3.04
C ILE A 381 -10.60 0.65 -4.33
N GLY A 382 -10.98 -0.39 -5.08
CA GLY A 382 -10.34 -0.71 -6.35
C GLY A 382 -8.88 -1.16 -6.21
N THR A 383 -8.51 -1.74 -5.08
CA THR A 383 -7.11 -2.08 -4.78
C THR A 383 -6.63 -3.26 -5.60
N ALA A 384 -5.41 -3.16 -6.14
CA ALA A 384 -4.74 -4.29 -6.77
C ALA A 384 -4.21 -5.28 -5.72
N PRO A 385 -4.07 -6.57 -6.05
CA PRO A 385 -3.38 -7.53 -5.22
C PRO A 385 -1.97 -7.07 -4.84
N LEU A 386 -1.55 -7.41 -3.61
CA LEU A 386 -0.22 -7.11 -3.09
C LEU A 386 0.89 -7.69 -3.99
N LYS A 387 0.68 -8.91 -4.49
CA LYS A 387 1.61 -9.65 -5.36
C LYS A 387 0.84 -10.20 -6.56
N GLN A 388 1.34 -9.96 -7.76
CA GLN A 388 0.73 -10.48 -9.00
C GLN A 388 1.74 -10.52 -10.15
N ARG A 389 1.45 -11.31 -11.19
CA ARG A 389 2.25 -11.29 -12.43
C ARG A 389 1.88 -10.06 -13.26
N TYR A 390 2.85 -9.54 -14.02
CA TYR A 390 2.62 -8.40 -14.90
C TYR A 390 1.51 -8.65 -15.94
N ASN A 391 1.44 -9.85 -16.51
CA ASN A 391 0.37 -10.22 -17.45
C ASN A 391 -1.02 -10.19 -16.80
N ASP A 392 -1.14 -10.67 -15.56
CA ASP A 392 -2.41 -10.62 -14.82
C ASP A 392 -2.80 -9.16 -14.52
N LEU A 393 -1.82 -8.32 -14.17
CA LEU A 393 -2.03 -6.88 -13.95
C LEU A 393 -2.53 -6.15 -15.21
N MET A 394 -1.96 -6.45 -16.38
CA MET A 394 -2.43 -5.90 -17.65
C MET A 394 -3.87 -6.34 -17.97
N SER A 395 -4.24 -7.58 -17.62
CA SER A 395 -5.57 -8.13 -17.92
C SER A 395 -6.68 -7.55 -17.04
N LEU A 396 -6.35 -7.15 -15.80
CA LEU A 396 -7.28 -6.57 -14.84
C LEU A 396 -6.61 -5.42 -14.08
N PRO A 397 -6.49 -4.25 -14.73
CA PRO A 397 -5.86 -3.10 -14.12
C PRO A 397 -6.71 -2.56 -12.95
N PRO A 398 -6.10 -1.79 -12.02
CA PRO A 398 -6.77 -1.36 -10.78
C PRO A 398 -8.06 -0.57 -11.00
N GLU A 399 -8.12 0.29 -12.01
CA GLU A 399 -9.29 1.11 -12.34
C GLU A 399 -10.51 0.28 -12.79
N ASN A 400 -10.31 -0.98 -13.18
CA ASN A 400 -11.37 -1.90 -13.58
C ASN A 400 -11.82 -2.81 -12.43
N ARG A 401 -11.33 -2.57 -11.22
CA ARG A 401 -11.69 -3.32 -10.00
C ARG A 401 -12.86 -2.65 -9.31
N SER A 402 -13.74 -3.47 -8.77
CA SER A 402 -14.94 -3.02 -8.02
C SER A 402 -14.92 -3.52 -6.58
N GLU A 403 -13.91 -4.29 -6.20
CA GLU A 403 -13.67 -4.74 -4.84
C GLU A 403 -13.32 -3.54 -3.95
N PHE A 404 -13.87 -3.54 -2.74
CA PHE A 404 -13.48 -2.58 -1.70
C PHE A 404 -13.53 -3.20 -0.32
N SER A 405 -12.64 -2.74 0.57
CA SER A 405 -12.66 -3.09 1.99
C SER A 405 -12.41 -1.86 2.85
N VAL A 406 -13.33 -1.49 3.74
CA VAL A 406 -13.24 -0.26 4.56
C VAL A 406 -13.83 -0.49 5.95
N PHE A 407 -13.30 0.23 6.94
CA PHE A 407 -13.92 0.37 8.24
C PHE A 407 -14.69 1.68 8.29
N LEU A 408 -15.94 1.64 8.73
CA LEU A 408 -16.80 2.80 8.89
C LEU A 408 -17.27 2.91 10.33
N ASN A 409 -17.44 4.14 10.81
CA ASN A 409 -18.13 4.41 12.07
C ASN A 409 -19.65 4.49 11.86
N GLU A 410 -20.40 4.78 12.92
CA GLU A 410 -21.87 4.90 12.87
C GLU A 410 -22.39 6.10 12.04
N GLN A 411 -21.51 7.03 11.66
CA GLN A 411 -21.79 8.16 10.76
C GLN A 411 -21.39 7.87 9.29
N ASP A 412 -21.04 6.61 8.96
CA ASP A 412 -20.50 6.21 7.65
C ASP A 412 -19.17 6.90 7.29
N GLU A 413 -18.46 7.46 8.28
CA GLU A 413 -17.14 8.05 8.08
C GLU A 413 -16.07 6.97 8.10
N TRP A 414 -15.11 7.09 7.19
CA TRP A 414 -13.97 6.20 7.06
C TRP A 414 -13.10 6.24 8.32
N ILE A 415 -12.68 5.06 8.76
CA ILE A 415 -11.75 4.89 9.87
C ILE A 415 -10.40 4.50 9.30
N ASN A 416 -9.37 5.16 9.81
CA ASN A 416 -8.00 4.92 9.42
C ASN A 416 -7.54 3.50 9.78
N HIS A 417 -7.51 2.63 8.78
CA HIS A 417 -7.10 1.24 8.96
C HIS A 417 -5.60 1.08 9.27
N HIS A 418 -4.77 2.09 8.97
CA HIS A 418 -3.35 2.06 9.34
C HIS A 418 -3.18 2.24 10.85
N ASP A 419 -3.98 3.11 11.49
CA ASP A 419 -3.99 3.28 12.95
C ASP A 419 -4.66 2.11 13.66
N MET A 420 -5.76 1.59 13.09
CA MET A 420 -6.32 0.31 13.51
C MET A 420 -5.35 -0.87 13.34
N ALA A 421 -4.28 -0.69 12.56
CA ALA A 421 -3.30 -1.71 12.22
C ALA A 421 -3.92 -2.93 11.52
N ILE A 422 -4.81 -2.73 10.55
CA ILE A 422 -5.41 -3.79 9.73
C ILE A 422 -5.13 -3.52 8.24
N ASP A 423 -4.40 -4.42 7.59
CA ASP A 423 -4.06 -4.32 6.16
C ASP A 423 -5.11 -4.94 5.24
N GLY A 424 -6.03 -5.73 5.78
CA GLY A 424 -7.09 -6.38 5.01
C GLY A 424 -7.57 -7.69 5.62
N ALA A 425 -8.14 -8.55 4.78
CA ALA A 425 -8.71 -9.82 5.19
C ALA A 425 -8.39 -10.95 4.20
N ILE A 426 -8.14 -12.15 4.73
CA ILE A 426 -7.98 -13.37 3.94
C ILE A 426 -9.28 -14.17 3.99
N LEU A 427 -9.79 -14.60 2.84
CA LEU A 427 -10.97 -15.45 2.74
C LEU A 427 -10.73 -16.75 2.01
N PHE A 428 -11.40 -17.78 2.51
CA PHE A 428 -11.47 -19.10 1.88
C PHE A 428 -12.70 -19.85 2.36
N ILE A 429 -13.10 -20.86 1.60
CA ILE A 429 -14.14 -21.80 1.98
C ILE A 429 -13.51 -22.96 2.73
N ASP A 430 -14.18 -23.43 3.78
CA ASP A 430 -13.77 -24.61 4.50
C ASP A 430 -13.64 -25.81 3.53
N LYS A 431 -12.60 -26.61 3.73
CA LYS A 431 -12.33 -27.77 2.89
C LYS A 431 -13.48 -28.76 2.87
N ASP A 432 -14.13 -28.99 4.00
CA ASP A 432 -15.14 -30.04 4.17
C ASP A 432 -16.57 -29.49 4.13
N ASN A 433 -16.76 -28.20 4.45
CA ASN A 433 -18.06 -27.53 4.42
C ASN A 433 -18.11 -26.38 3.39
N PRO A 434 -18.78 -26.54 2.24
CA PRO A 434 -18.83 -25.52 1.19
C PRO A 434 -19.60 -24.24 1.57
N ASN A 435 -20.34 -24.27 2.69
CA ASN A 435 -21.13 -23.15 3.20
C ASN A 435 -20.43 -22.45 4.38
N LEU A 436 -19.30 -22.96 4.84
CA LEU A 436 -18.53 -22.33 5.90
C LEU A 436 -17.46 -21.43 5.28
N LEU A 437 -17.68 -20.12 5.41
CA LEU A 437 -16.73 -19.09 5.00
C LEU A 437 -15.83 -18.75 6.18
N HIS A 438 -14.52 -18.79 5.94
CA HIS A 438 -13.51 -18.32 6.87
C HIS A 438 -13.05 -16.93 6.47
N MET A 439 -12.87 -16.06 7.47
CA MET A 439 -12.21 -14.78 7.32
C MET A 439 -11.17 -14.59 8.41
N TYR A 440 -9.93 -14.30 8.02
CA TYR A 440 -8.89 -13.82 8.94
C TYR A 440 -8.63 -12.34 8.71
N LEU A 441 -8.64 -11.54 9.78
CA LEU A 441 -8.15 -10.16 9.71
C LEU A 441 -6.63 -10.15 9.79
N VAL A 442 -6.02 -9.36 8.92
CA VAL A 442 -4.56 -9.32 8.76
C VAL A 442 -4.03 -8.01 9.32
N SER A 443 -3.04 -8.09 10.21
CA SER A 443 -2.49 -6.92 10.92
C SER A 443 -1.71 -5.98 10.01
N TYR A 444 -1.30 -4.84 10.56
CA TYR A 444 -0.36 -3.88 9.97
C TYR A 444 0.83 -4.61 9.35
N GLU A 445 1.14 -4.24 8.10
CA GLU A 445 2.20 -4.83 7.29
C GLU A 445 2.15 -6.36 7.25
N ARG A 446 0.96 -6.93 7.46
CA ARG A 446 0.64 -8.35 7.49
C ARG A 446 1.55 -9.18 8.38
N HIS A 447 1.95 -8.62 9.53
CA HIS A 447 2.79 -9.31 10.51
C HIS A 447 2.14 -10.58 11.10
N ALA A 448 0.82 -10.55 11.28
CA ALA A 448 0.02 -11.63 11.84
C ALA A 448 -1.40 -11.63 11.27
N VAL A 449 -2.12 -12.73 11.51
CA VAL A 449 -3.58 -12.71 11.56
C VAL A 449 -4.02 -12.44 12.99
N VAL A 450 -4.98 -11.54 13.20
CA VAL A 450 -5.35 -11.02 14.54
C VAL A 450 -6.78 -11.31 14.94
N ALA A 451 -7.59 -11.82 14.02
CA ALA A 451 -8.91 -12.36 14.31
C ALA A 451 -9.25 -13.47 13.33
N HIS A 452 -10.08 -14.41 13.77
CA HIS A 452 -10.67 -15.45 12.95
C HIS A 452 -12.18 -15.44 13.11
N TYR A 453 -12.88 -15.29 11.98
CA TYR A 453 -14.33 -15.35 11.90
C TYR A 453 -14.78 -16.51 11.03
N LYS A 454 -15.79 -17.22 11.51
CA LYS A 454 -16.43 -18.33 10.81
C LYS A 454 -17.89 -18.00 10.59
N MET A 455 -18.36 -18.12 9.35
CA MET A 455 -19.70 -17.73 8.97
C MET A 455 -20.35 -18.83 8.12
N ASN A 456 -21.51 -19.29 8.54
CA ASN A 456 -22.34 -20.12 7.67
C ASN A 456 -23.07 -19.21 6.68
N VAL A 457 -22.67 -19.28 5.42
CA VAL A 457 -23.27 -18.53 4.31
C VAL A 457 -24.29 -19.39 3.57
N PRO A 458 -25.23 -18.79 2.81
CA PRO A 458 -26.22 -19.52 2.03
C PRO A 458 -25.58 -20.51 1.03
N GLU A 459 -26.28 -21.61 0.71
CA GLU A 459 -25.82 -22.55 -0.32
C GLU A 459 -25.58 -21.85 -1.65
N LYS A 460 -24.57 -22.31 -2.39
CA LYS A 460 -24.23 -21.77 -3.73
C LYS A 460 -25.40 -21.82 -4.72
N THR A 461 -26.31 -22.78 -4.58
CA THR A 461 -27.56 -22.88 -5.35
C THR A 461 -28.45 -21.65 -5.18
N HIS A 462 -28.44 -21.02 -4.00
CA HIS A 462 -29.15 -19.77 -3.71
C HIS A 462 -28.40 -18.51 -4.13
N LEU A 463 -27.13 -18.63 -4.54
CA LEU A 463 -26.31 -17.56 -5.10
C LEU A 463 -26.28 -17.58 -6.64
N ALA A 464 -26.77 -18.67 -7.25
CA ALA A 464 -26.89 -18.81 -8.69
C ALA A 464 -27.91 -17.83 -9.27
N GLN A 465 -27.60 -17.30 -10.46
CA GLN A 465 -28.51 -16.42 -11.19
C GLN A 465 -29.80 -17.17 -11.54
N PRO A 466 -30.98 -16.51 -11.54
CA PRO A 466 -32.13 -17.05 -12.26
C PRO A 466 -31.67 -17.30 -13.70
N LYS A 467 -31.92 -18.50 -14.23
CA LYS A 467 -31.73 -18.75 -15.67
C LYS A 467 -32.53 -17.67 -16.40
N GLU A 468 -31.86 -16.88 -17.23
CA GLU A 468 -32.56 -16.13 -18.27
C GLU A 468 -33.27 -17.18 -19.12
N ASN A 469 -34.58 -17.31 -18.93
CA ASN A 469 -35.43 -18.01 -19.87
C ASN A 469 -35.38 -17.19 -21.15
N THR A 470 -34.48 -17.58 -22.03
CA THR A 470 -34.54 -17.25 -23.45
C THR A 470 -35.79 -17.93 -23.99
N LEU A 471 -36.83 -17.13 -24.23
CA LEU A 471 -37.88 -17.43 -25.21
C LEU A 471 -37.48 -16.79 -26.54
#